data_AF-A0A161HZN8-F1
#
_entry.id   AF-A0A161HZN8-F1
#
_cell.length_a   1.000
_cell.length_b   1.000
_cell.length_c   1.000
_cell.angle_alpha   90.00
_cell.angle_beta   90.00
_cell.angle_gamma   90.00
#
_symmetry.space_group_name_H-M   'P 1'
#
loop_
_entity.id
_entity.type
_entity.pdbx_description
1 polymer ?
#
loop_
_entity_poly.entity_id
_entity_poly.type
_entity_poly.pdbx_seq_one_letter_code
_entity_poly.pdbx_strand_id
1 'polypeptide(L)'
;MPVEPTIERPTGAARPADTLHEDGSGTPDAPAPAPVATLPRPADDARRSAAGDPAPAGDTVDGPDRPAAGPRERVFAAADALTAEGGAVTVATVRDRAGCSNALATEHLRAWRADRAAAQAAEDSTPDLPPAVAQLVERAVAALWREAVSGARTLHDADLARARAAADATRADTELLAADLDALREEARAARSQADLARAHAADREDRLAAEATARRTAEGAAVRSAATVDELRAALAARTAEVEDLRRRLAVADEARSAAERDHARADEQVGAERRTNDDLRERLDEAREEIARARQDRAVADGDAAAARTDAARLDGEVAALRDALRDAREQALEAERDRAVQAAARAQAEGEAAGLRSVLSAREGRPS
;
A
#
# COMPACT_ATOMS: atom_id res chain seq x y z
N MET A 1 22.31 -32.62 31.85
CA MET A 1 23.28 -31.50 31.95
C MET A 1 22.89 -30.45 30.92
N PRO A 2 21.97 -29.53 31.22
CA PRO A 2 21.65 -28.46 30.29
C PRO A 2 22.71 -27.35 30.41
N VAL A 3 23.30 -26.99 29.28
CA VAL A 3 24.28 -25.91 29.15
C VAL A 3 23.49 -24.60 29.06
N GLU A 4 23.69 -23.73 30.03
CA GLU A 4 23.15 -22.36 30.04
C GLU A 4 23.86 -21.52 28.97
N PRO A 5 23.13 -20.72 28.16
CA PRO A 5 23.77 -19.73 27.31
C PRO A 5 24.08 -18.46 28.10
N THR A 6 25.37 -18.18 28.25
CA THR A 6 25.93 -16.90 28.70
C THR A 6 25.54 -15.79 27.71
N ILE A 7 24.73 -14.84 28.16
CA ILE A 7 24.40 -13.62 27.41
C ILE A 7 25.45 -12.56 27.74
N GLU A 8 26.37 -12.33 26.81
CA GLU A 8 27.27 -11.17 26.86
C GLU A 8 26.48 -9.89 26.52
N ARG A 9 26.56 -8.92 27.43
CA ARG A 9 26.11 -7.53 27.25
C ARG A 9 27.17 -6.75 26.47
N PRO A 10 26.84 -6.09 25.34
CA PRO A 10 27.68 -5.04 24.81
C PRO A 10 27.30 -3.68 25.43
N THR A 11 28.22 -3.15 26.22
CA THR A 11 28.33 -1.74 26.60
C THR A 11 28.97 -0.93 25.47
N GLY A 12 28.37 0.21 25.10
CA GLY A 12 28.98 1.24 24.24
C GLY A 12 27.88 2.00 23.47
N ALA A 13 27.34 3.11 23.97
CA ALA A 13 27.94 4.45 24.04
C ALA A 13 28.43 4.97 22.67
N ALA A 14 27.54 5.65 21.93
CA ALA A 14 27.90 6.65 20.94
C ALA A 14 26.75 7.64 20.72
N ARG A 15 26.97 8.88 21.19
CA ARG A 15 26.24 10.11 20.86
C ARG A 15 26.73 10.60 19.49
N PRO A 16 25.85 11.14 18.64
CA PRO A 16 26.12 12.46 18.04
C PRO A 16 24.85 13.35 18.16
N ALA A 17 24.98 14.55 18.73
CA ALA A 17 25.36 15.80 18.08
C ALA A 17 24.15 16.48 17.40
N ASP A 18 23.79 17.62 17.99
CA ASP A 18 22.89 18.64 17.49
C ASP A 18 23.12 18.97 16.01
N THR A 19 22.04 18.98 15.24
CA THR A 19 21.92 19.87 14.08
C THR A 19 20.53 20.50 14.09
N LEU A 20 20.53 21.78 14.44
CA LEU A 20 19.47 22.75 14.22
C LEU A 20 19.14 22.82 12.72
N HIS A 21 17.86 22.60 12.39
CA HIS A 21 17.28 23.15 11.16
C HIS A 21 15.91 23.73 11.49
N GLU A 22 15.91 25.05 11.60
CA GLU A 22 14.75 25.90 11.37
C GLU A 22 14.35 25.76 9.91
N ASP A 23 13.11 25.33 9.64
CA ASP A 23 12.22 25.93 8.65
C ASP A 23 10.96 25.09 8.53
N GLY A 24 9.80 25.71 8.70
CA GLY A 24 8.52 25.04 8.45
C GLY A 24 7.36 25.55 9.28
N SER A 25 7.14 26.85 9.31
CA SER A 25 5.91 27.51 9.75
C SER A 25 4.74 27.13 8.83
N GLY A 26 4.27 25.89 8.94
CA GLY A 26 3.05 25.40 8.29
C GLY A 26 1.96 25.31 9.34
N THR A 27 1.16 26.36 9.48
CA THR A 27 -0.05 26.40 10.30
C THR A 27 -1.02 25.30 9.83
N PRO A 28 -1.33 24.27 10.63
CA PRO A 28 -2.42 23.37 10.30
C PRO A 28 -3.74 24.10 10.53
N ASP A 29 -4.52 24.14 9.46
CA ASP A 29 -5.91 24.59 9.40
C ASP A 29 -6.71 23.98 10.56
N ALA A 30 -7.13 24.84 11.49
CA ALA A 30 -7.88 24.43 12.66
C ALA A 30 -9.30 24.03 12.20
N PRO A 31 -9.79 22.81 12.52
CA PRO A 31 -11.15 22.45 12.22
C PRO A 31 -12.11 23.39 12.97
N ALA A 32 -13.07 23.92 12.23
CA ALA A 32 -14.10 24.83 12.73
C ALA A 32 -14.69 24.33 14.07
N PRO A 33 -14.89 25.22 15.06
CA PRO A 33 -15.50 24.83 16.32
C PRO A 33 -16.92 24.32 16.05
N ALA A 34 -17.20 23.11 16.52
CA ALA A 34 -18.53 22.54 16.52
C ALA A 34 -19.53 23.51 17.19
N PRO A 35 -20.79 23.60 16.71
CA PRO A 35 -21.78 24.46 17.32
C PRO A 35 -21.98 24.03 18.78
N VAL A 36 -21.68 24.96 19.68
CA VAL A 36 -21.93 24.82 21.11
C VAL A 36 -23.43 24.56 21.29
N ALA A 37 -23.76 23.30 21.60
CA ALA A 37 -25.09 22.93 22.03
C ALA A 37 -25.42 23.76 23.28
N THR A 38 -26.34 24.70 23.10
CA THR A 38 -26.88 25.52 24.17
C THR A 38 -27.59 24.58 25.14
N LEU A 39 -26.93 24.26 26.25
CA LEU A 39 -27.56 23.54 27.35
C LEU A 39 -28.76 24.36 27.83
N PRO A 40 -29.94 23.74 28.04
CA PRO A 40 -31.06 24.41 28.66
C PRO A 40 -30.64 24.83 30.07
N ARG A 41 -30.73 26.14 30.29
CA ARG A 41 -30.59 26.80 31.59
C ARG A 41 -31.42 26.02 32.63
N PRO A 42 -30.85 25.54 33.74
CA PRO A 42 -31.65 24.93 34.78
C PRO A 42 -32.61 25.99 35.32
N ALA A 43 -33.89 25.61 35.41
CA ALA A 43 -34.93 26.42 35.99
C ALA A 43 -34.51 26.85 37.41
N ASP A 44 -34.44 28.17 37.61
CA ASP A 44 -34.47 28.82 38.91
C ASP A 44 -35.86 28.65 39.51
N ASP A 45 -36.17 27.44 39.97
CA ASP A 45 -37.34 27.13 40.79
C ASP A 45 -36.85 26.43 42.06
N ALA A 46 -36.50 27.25 43.06
CA ALA A 46 -36.75 27.01 44.49
C ALA A 46 -35.81 27.87 45.33
N ARG A 47 -36.29 29.06 45.75
CA ARG A 47 -36.00 29.69 47.05
C ARG A 47 -36.92 30.90 47.27
N ARG A 48 -38.23 30.62 47.33
CA ARG A 48 -39.12 31.35 48.24
C ARG A 48 -38.99 30.70 49.61
N SER A 49 -38.24 31.31 50.53
CA SER A 49 -38.65 31.41 51.94
C SER A 49 -37.62 32.18 52.77
N ALA A 50 -38.15 33.13 53.54
CA ALA A 50 -37.61 33.67 54.78
C ALA A 50 -36.32 34.52 54.72
N ALA A 51 -36.45 35.75 54.24
CA ALA A 51 -35.69 36.87 54.77
C ALA A 51 -36.70 37.95 55.17
N GLY A 52 -37.01 38.01 56.46
CA GLY A 52 -37.94 38.98 57.03
C GLY A 52 -37.33 40.38 57.05
N ASP A 53 -38.08 41.31 56.48
CA ASP A 53 -38.02 42.74 56.77
C ASP A 53 -38.14 43.01 58.27
N PRO A 54 -37.38 43.96 58.81
CA PRO A 54 -37.88 44.84 59.87
C PRO A 54 -38.12 46.24 59.27
N ALA A 55 -39.29 46.42 58.68
CA ALA A 55 -39.83 47.76 58.47
C ALA A 55 -40.20 48.38 59.85
N PRO A 56 -39.89 49.66 60.09
CA PRO A 56 -40.25 50.33 61.34
C PRO A 56 -41.77 50.55 61.39
N ALA A 57 -42.43 49.93 62.37
CA ALA A 57 -43.80 50.20 62.75
C ALA A 57 -43.90 51.61 63.37
N GLY A 58 -43.95 52.63 62.51
CA GLY A 58 -44.51 53.95 62.81
C GLY A 58 -45.98 53.95 62.44
N ASP A 59 -46.80 53.18 63.15
CA ASP A 59 -48.25 53.24 63.03
C ASP A 59 -48.77 54.20 64.10
N THR A 60 -48.84 55.47 63.70
CA THR A 60 -49.68 56.48 64.33
C THR A 60 -51.12 56.03 64.20
N VAL A 61 -51.61 55.32 65.21
CA VAL A 61 -53.05 55.13 65.43
C VAL A 61 -53.66 56.47 65.85
N ASP A 62 -53.84 57.36 64.87
CA ASP A 62 -54.82 58.44 64.95
C ASP A 62 -56.13 57.87 64.39
N GLY A 63 -56.83 57.11 65.24
CA GLY A 63 -58.14 56.56 64.94
C GLY A 63 -59.20 57.65 65.14
N PRO A 64 -59.88 58.12 64.07
CA PRO A 64 -60.93 59.12 64.18
C PRO A 64 -62.25 58.43 64.54
N ASP A 65 -62.33 57.86 65.75
CA ASP A 65 -63.59 57.38 66.32
C ASP A 65 -63.50 57.17 67.84
N ARG A 66 -62.70 58.00 68.52
CA ARG A 66 -62.99 58.28 69.94
C ARG A 66 -64.22 59.19 69.94
N PRO A 67 -65.32 58.85 70.63
CA PRO A 67 -66.44 59.79 70.79
C PRO A 67 -65.83 61.08 71.28
N ALA A 68 -66.06 62.20 70.58
CA ALA A 68 -65.46 63.47 70.88
C ALA A 68 -65.75 63.78 72.35
N ALA A 69 -64.79 63.46 73.22
CA ALA A 69 -64.95 63.49 74.66
C ALA A 69 -65.49 64.88 74.98
N GLY A 70 -66.55 64.98 75.77
CA GLY A 70 -67.23 66.23 76.01
C GLY A 70 -66.22 67.32 76.42
N PRO A 71 -66.47 68.62 76.19
CA PRO A 71 -65.54 69.67 76.59
C PRO A 71 -65.03 69.54 78.04
N ARG A 72 -65.84 68.99 78.95
CA ARG A 72 -65.46 68.59 80.31
C ARG A 72 -64.39 67.50 80.35
N GLU A 73 -64.60 66.37 79.68
CA GLU A 73 -63.69 65.22 79.71
C GLU A 73 -62.31 65.56 79.12
N ARG A 74 -62.26 66.38 78.07
CA ARG A 74 -60.97 66.86 77.52
C ARG A 74 -60.22 67.76 78.49
N VAL A 75 -60.94 68.62 79.21
CA VAL A 75 -60.37 69.49 80.25
C VAL A 75 -59.86 68.65 81.43
N PHE A 76 -60.60 67.63 81.85
CA PHE A 76 -60.20 66.71 82.93
C PHE A 76 -58.96 65.91 82.53
N ALA A 77 -58.98 65.26 81.36
CA ALA A 77 -57.84 64.49 80.85
C ALA A 77 -56.58 65.34 80.66
N ALA A 78 -56.73 66.59 80.18
CA ALA A 78 -55.61 67.52 80.07
C ALA A 78 -55.06 67.93 81.45
N ALA A 79 -55.92 68.15 82.44
CA ALA A 79 -55.50 68.48 83.81
C ALA A 79 -54.83 67.29 84.52
N ASP A 80 -55.31 66.07 84.29
CA ASP A 80 -54.70 64.83 84.81
C ASP A 80 -53.33 64.58 84.17
N ALA A 81 -53.21 64.74 82.85
CA ALA A 81 -51.94 64.64 82.16
C ALA A 81 -50.93 65.68 82.67
N LEU A 82 -51.33 66.94 82.82
CA LEU A 82 -50.48 67.99 83.39
C LEU A 82 -50.04 67.68 84.83
N THR A 83 -50.92 67.07 85.62
CA THR A 83 -50.57 66.61 86.98
C THR A 83 -49.55 65.48 86.95
N ALA A 84 -49.74 64.47 86.08
CA ALA A 84 -48.84 63.33 85.96
C ALA A 84 -47.45 63.74 85.46
N GLU A 85 -47.38 64.75 84.60
CA GLU A 85 -46.13 65.36 84.11
C GLU A 85 -45.47 66.29 85.14
N GLY A 86 -46.14 66.61 86.26
CA GLY A 86 -45.65 67.55 87.28
C GLY A 86 -45.76 69.04 86.89
N GLY A 87 -46.56 69.37 85.87
CA GLY A 87 -46.78 70.74 85.38
C GLY A 87 -47.83 71.54 86.17
N ALA A 88 -47.76 72.87 86.09
CA ALA A 88 -48.73 73.74 86.74
C ALA A 88 -50.10 73.71 86.03
N VAL A 89 -51.12 73.19 86.70
CA VAL A 89 -52.49 73.09 86.16
C VAL A 89 -53.18 74.46 86.21
N THR A 90 -52.92 75.30 85.22
CA THR A 90 -53.52 76.63 85.05
C THR A 90 -54.60 76.63 83.97
N VAL A 91 -55.52 77.60 83.99
CA VAL A 91 -56.59 77.70 82.98
C VAL A 91 -56.01 77.81 81.57
N ALA A 92 -54.93 78.57 81.39
CA ALA A 92 -54.27 78.73 80.09
C ALA A 92 -53.68 77.41 79.57
N THR A 93 -52.92 76.69 80.39
CA THR A 93 -52.28 75.42 80.00
C THR A 93 -53.29 74.33 79.69
N VAL A 94 -54.36 74.23 80.49
CA VAL A 94 -55.44 73.27 80.28
C VAL A 94 -56.26 73.63 79.05
N ARG A 95 -56.55 74.92 78.83
CA ARG A 95 -57.25 75.41 77.63
C ARG A 95 -56.48 75.09 76.36
N ASP A 96 -55.19 75.40 76.35
CA ASP A 96 -54.32 75.23 75.18
C ASP A 96 -54.15 73.74 74.85
N ARG A 97 -54.09 72.86 75.87
CA ARG A 97 -53.96 71.40 75.68
C ARG A 97 -55.29 70.69 75.38
N ALA A 98 -56.42 71.17 75.91
CA ALA A 98 -57.75 70.59 75.68
C ALA A 98 -58.49 71.17 74.47
N GLY A 99 -57.97 72.26 73.88
CA GLY A 99 -58.53 72.93 72.70
C GLY A 99 -59.94 73.48 72.93
N CYS A 100 -60.21 74.09 74.09
CA CYS A 100 -61.54 74.60 74.46
C CYS A 100 -61.55 76.13 74.68
N SER A 101 -62.73 76.72 74.82
CA SER A 101 -62.86 78.15 75.13
C SER A 101 -62.45 78.44 76.58
N ASN A 102 -61.99 79.67 76.85
CA ASN A 102 -61.55 80.06 78.20
C ASN A 102 -62.64 79.90 79.27
N ALA A 103 -63.90 80.15 78.90
CA ALA A 103 -65.05 79.98 79.79
C ALA A 103 -65.24 78.51 80.19
N LEU A 104 -65.23 77.59 79.21
CA LEU A 104 -65.36 76.16 79.45
C LEU A 104 -64.14 75.60 80.21
N ALA A 105 -62.93 76.05 79.89
CA ALA A 105 -61.72 75.67 80.61
C ALA A 105 -61.80 76.09 82.09
N THR A 106 -62.25 77.31 82.38
CA THR A 106 -62.36 77.82 83.75
C THR A 106 -63.43 77.07 84.55
N GLU A 107 -64.60 76.84 83.96
CA GLU A 107 -65.72 76.13 84.59
C GLU A 107 -65.37 74.68 84.89
N HIS A 108 -64.92 73.93 83.88
CA HIS A 108 -64.60 72.52 84.05
C HIS A 108 -63.31 72.30 84.84
N LEU A 109 -62.33 73.20 84.80
CA LEU A 109 -61.15 73.09 85.67
C LEU A 109 -61.52 73.33 87.14
N ARG A 110 -62.47 74.23 87.42
CA ARG A 110 -63.01 74.39 88.79
C ARG A 110 -63.73 73.12 89.24
N ALA A 111 -64.53 72.50 88.37
CA ALA A 111 -65.17 71.22 88.66
C ALA A 111 -64.14 70.10 88.87
N TRP A 112 -63.11 69.99 88.03
CA TRP A 112 -62.01 69.02 88.19
C TRP A 112 -61.26 69.20 89.51
N ARG A 113 -60.96 70.45 89.89
CA ARG A 113 -60.33 70.73 91.20
C ARG A 113 -61.23 70.36 92.36
N ALA A 114 -62.54 70.56 92.23
CA ALA A 114 -63.51 70.15 93.25
C ALA A 114 -63.63 68.62 93.32
N ASP A 115 -63.68 67.92 92.18
CA ASP A 115 -63.73 66.46 92.09
C ASP A 115 -62.44 65.84 92.65
N ARG A 116 -61.26 66.42 92.34
CA ARG A 116 -59.97 65.99 92.89
C ARG A 116 -59.84 66.31 94.37
N ALA A 117 -60.30 67.47 94.82
CA ALA A 117 -60.30 67.81 96.23
C ALA A 117 -61.27 66.91 97.03
N ALA A 118 -62.40 66.54 96.44
CA ALA A 118 -63.33 65.58 97.03
C ALA A 118 -62.76 64.15 97.03
N ALA A 119 -62.08 63.73 95.97
CA ALA A 119 -61.38 62.45 95.91
C ALA A 119 -60.21 62.40 96.90
N GLN A 120 -59.42 63.46 96.99
CA GLN A 120 -58.35 63.60 97.98
C GLN A 120 -58.92 63.63 99.40
N ALA A 121 -60.01 64.36 99.66
CA ALA A 121 -60.67 64.35 100.96
C ALA A 121 -61.27 62.98 101.29
N ALA A 122 -61.73 62.22 100.29
CA ALA A 122 -62.18 60.84 100.46
C ALA A 122 -61.01 59.88 100.76
N GLU A 123 -59.85 60.11 100.13
CA GLU A 123 -58.61 59.38 100.39
C GLU A 123 -58.05 59.72 101.78
N ASP A 124 -57.99 61.00 102.14
CA ASP A 124 -57.57 61.51 103.46
C ASP A 124 -58.56 61.14 104.58
N SER A 125 -59.84 60.88 104.25
CA SER A 125 -60.85 60.38 105.20
C SER A 125 -60.93 58.85 105.26
N THR A 126 -60.11 58.16 104.46
CA THR A 126 -59.88 56.74 104.67
C THR A 126 -59.08 56.60 105.96
N PRO A 127 -59.63 55.95 107.01
CA PRO A 127 -58.92 55.82 108.26
C PRO A 127 -57.61 55.06 108.03
N ASP A 128 -56.51 55.58 108.57
CA ASP A 128 -55.24 54.86 108.56
C ASP A 128 -55.45 53.44 109.09
N LEU A 129 -54.90 52.47 108.36
CA LEU A 129 -54.93 51.08 108.79
C LEU A 129 -54.29 51.00 110.18
N PRO A 130 -54.94 50.32 111.15
CA PRO A 130 -54.32 50.10 112.45
C PRO A 130 -52.91 49.53 112.25
N PRO A 131 -51.88 49.99 112.98
CA PRO A 131 -50.49 49.63 112.72
C PRO A 131 -50.23 48.11 112.66
N ALA A 132 -51.00 47.33 113.42
CA ALA A 132 -50.95 45.87 113.38
C ALA A 132 -51.41 45.28 112.04
N VAL A 133 -52.42 45.87 111.39
CA VAL A 133 -52.93 45.45 110.07
C VAL A 133 -51.95 45.86 108.97
N ALA A 134 -51.41 47.08 109.03
CA ALA A 134 -50.39 47.54 108.09
C ALA A 134 -49.15 46.62 108.10
N GLN A 135 -48.64 46.29 109.30
CA GLN A 135 -47.52 45.35 109.43
C GLN A 135 -47.85 43.94 108.91
N LEU A 136 -49.08 43.47 109.10
CA LEU A 136 -49.51 42.17 108.56
C LEU A 136 -49.57 42.19 107.03
N VAL A 137 -50.11 43.26 106.44
CA VAL A 137 -50.17 43.46 104.98
C VAL A 137 -48.75 43.56 104.40
N GLU A 138 -47.87 44.37 104.97
CA GLU A 138 -46.47 44.47 104.53
C GLU A 138 -45.77 43.12 104.56
N ARG A 139 -45.94 42.35 105.65
CA ARG A 139 -45.37 41.00 105.76
C ARG A 139 -45.95 40.03 104.73
N ALA A 140 -47.26 40.07 104.49
CA ALA A 140 -47.92 39.23 103.50
C ALA A 140 -47.48 39.57 102.07
N VAL A 141 -47.42 40.86 101.72
CA VAL A 141 -46.94 41.33 100.42
C VAL A 141 -45.46 40.98 100.24
N ALA A 142 -44.63 41.17 101.26
CA ALA A 142 -43.22 40.78 101.20
C ALA A 142 -43.03 39.25 101.08
N ALA A 143 -43.90 38.45 101.71
CA ALA A 143 -43.90 37.00 101.52
C ALA A 143 -44.30 36.61 100.10
N LEU A 144 -45.41 37.14 99.60
CA LEU A 144 -45.91 36.89 98.24
C LEU A 144 -44.90 37.36 97.17
N TRP A 145 -44.27 38.52 97.37
CA TRP A 145 -43.20 39.01 96.50
C TRP A 145 -41.99 38.08 96.51
N ARG A 146 -41.53 37.62 97.68
CA ARG A 146 -40.43 36.64 97.76
C ARG A 146 -40.77 35.33 97.08
N GLU A 147 -42.00 34.84 97.25
CA GLU A 147 -42.48 33.63 96.60
C GLU A 147 -42.57 33.80 95.08
N ALA A 148 -43.13 34.92 94.60
CA ALA A 148 -43.20 35.26 93.18
C ALA A 148 -41.80 35.37 92.55
N VAL A 149 -40.86 36.04 93.23
CA VAL A 149 -39.46 36.13 92.76
C VAL A 149 -38.77 34.76 92.78
N SER A 150 -39.02 33.93 93.80
CA SER A 150 -38.49 32.57 93.87
C SER A 150 -39.04 31.70 92.74
N GLY A 151 -40.35 31.78 92.47
CA GLY A 151 -41.00 31.08 91.37
C GLY A 151 -40.49 31.55 90.00
N ALA A 152 -40.36 32.85 89.80
CA ALA A 152 -39.81 33.43 88.57
C ALA A 152 -38.36 33.00 88.33
N ARG A 153 -37.52 32.94 89.37
CA ARG A 153 -36.14 32.42 89.27
C ARG A 153 -36.13 30.93 88.90
N THR A 154 -36.97 30.13 89.55
CA THR A 154 -37.07 28.70 89.28
C THR A 154 -37.50 28.43 87.83
N LEU A 155 -38.49 29.18 87.32
CA LEU A 155 -38.92 29.09 85.92
C LEU A 155 -37.82 29.55 84.96
N HIS A 156 -37.15 30.67 85.26
CA HIS A 156 -36.05 31.17 84.45
C HIS A 156 -34.90 30.17 84.37
N ASP A 157 -34.49 29.57 85.49
CA ASP A 157 -33.44 28.56 85.54
C ASP A 157 -33.82 27.30 84.74
N ALA A 158 -35.09 26.89 84.81
CA ALA A 158 -35.62 25.77 84.01
C ALA A 158 -35.63 26.09 82.51
N ASP A 159 -36.03 27.30 82.11
CA ASP A 159 -36.00 27.75 80.72
C ASP A 159 -34.57 27.83 80.19
N LEU A 160 -33.65 28.35 81.00
CA LEU A 160 -32.25 28.47 80.65
C LEU A 160 -31.60 27.08 80.52
N ALA A 161 -31.94 26.14 81.39
CA ALA A 161 -31.52 24.75 81.28
C ALA A 161 -32.07 24.09 79.99
N ARG A 162 -33.35 24.31 79.66
CA ARG A 162 -33.96 23.81 78.40
C ARG A 162 -33.28 24.42 77.17
N ALA A 163 -33.01 25.72 77.17
CA ALA A 163 -32.34 26.40 76.07
C ALA A 163 -30.91 25.91 75.87
N ARG A 164 -30.15 25.68 76.96
CA ARG A 164 -28.82 25.07 76.90
C ARG A 164 -28.87 23.66 76.32
N ALA A 165 -29.77 22.82 76.81
CA ALA A 165 -29.93 21.46 76.29
C ALA A 165 -30.30 21.44 74.80
N ALA A 166 -31.17 22.35 74.35
CA ALA A 166 -31.52 22.47 72.94
C ALA A 166 -30.33 22.94 72.08
N ALA A 167 -29.55 23.91 72.57
CA ALA A 167 -28.34 24.38 71.90
C ALA A 167 -27.27 23.29 71.78
N ASP A 168 -27.08 22.50 72.84
CA ASP A 168 -26.12 21.39 72.86
C ASP A 168 -26.58 20.25 71.92
N ALA A 169 -27.89 19.95 71.88
CA ALA A 169 -28.45 19.00 70.92
C ALA A 169 -28.25 19.46 69.47
N THR A 170 -28.50 20.74 69.19
CA THR A 170 -28.29 21.32 67.85
C THR A 170 -26.81 21.28 67.47
N ARG A 171 -25.91 21.55 68.41
CA ARG A 171 -24.47 21.45 68.17
C ARG A 171 -24.06 20.02 67.83
N ALA A 172 -24.54 19.02 68.58
CA ALA A 172 -24.28 17.62 68.31
C ALA A 172 -24.79 17.20 66.91
N ASP A 173 -25.99 17.63 66.52
CA ASP A 173 -26.54 17.37 65.18
C ASP A 173 -25.69 18.03 64.08
N THR A 174 -25.23 19.27 64.29
CA THR A 174 -24.34 19.94 63.33
C THR A 174 -22.98 19.27 63.20
N GLU A 175 -22.43 18.74 64.30
CA GLU A 175 -21.18 18.00 64.29
C GLU A 175 -21.32 16.66 63.54
N LEU A 176 -22.46 15.96 63.72
CA LEU A 176 -22.75 14.73 62.98
C LEU A 176 -22.93 14.99 61.47
N LEU A 177 -23.68 16.03 61.10
CA LEU A 177 -23.84 16.42 59.70
C LEU A 177 -22.51 16.87 59.06
N ALA A 178 -21.63 17.53 59.83
CA ALA A 178 -20.30 17.89 59.35
C ALA A 178 -19.45 16.64 59.09
N ALA A 179 -19.47 15.65 59.99
CA ALA A 179 -18.79 14.38 59.82
C ALA A 179 -19.30 13.58 58.61
N ASP A 180 -20.62 13.51 58.42
CA ASP A 180 -21.23 12.85 57.25
C ASP A 180 -20.83 13.54 55.94
N LEU A 181 -20.81 14.86 55.93
CA LEU A 181 -20.43 15.64 54.76
C LEU A 181 -18.95 15.49 54.41
N ASP A 182 -18.08 15.35 55.41
CA ASP A 182 -16.67 15.03 55.19
C ASP A 182 -16.47 13.59 54.71
N ALA A 183 -17.23 12.63 55.22
CA ALA A 183 -17.23 11.25 54.71
C ALA A 183 -17.63 11.19 53.22
N LEU A 184 -18.74 11.85 52.85
CA LEU A 184 -19.20 11.95 51.46
C LEU A 184 -18.17 12.64 50.54
N ARG A 185 -17.41 13.62 51.07
CA ARG A 185 -16.32 14.27 50.31
C ARG A 185 -15.18 13.30 50.05
N GLU A 186 -14.79 12.48 51.02
CA GLU A 186 -13.75 11.46 50.80
C GLU A 186 -14.21 10.38 49.80
N GLU A 187 -15.46 9.90 49.92
CA GLU A 187 -16.05 8.98 48.95
C GLU A 187 -16.07 9.56 47.54
N ALA A 188 -16.47 10.83 47.39
CA ALA A 188 -16.46 11.51 46.09
C ALA A 188 -15.05 11.67 45.51
N ARG A 189 -14.03 11.92 46.34
CA ARG A 189 -12.63 11.96 45.89
C ARG A 189 -12.14 10.59 45.46
N ALA A 190 -12.47 9.53 46.20
CA ALA A 190 -12.15 8.15 45.84
C ALA A 190 -12.83 7.72 44.54
N ALA A 191 -14.11 8.05 44.36
CA ALA A 191 -14.83 7.76 43.11
C ALA A 191 -14.24 8.49 41.91
N ARG A 192 -13.80 9.76 42.08
CA ARG A 192 -13.12 10.51 41.02
C ARG A 192 -11.78 9.90 40.65
N SER A 193 -10.95 9.52 41.62
CA SER A 193 -9.66 8.87 41.33
C SER A 193 -9.83 7.52 40.63
N GLN A 194 -10.84 6.74 41.01
CA GLN A 194 -11.20 5.51 40.31
C GLN A 194 -11.66 5.76 38.88
N ALA A 195 -12.49 6.79 38.66
CA ALA A 195 -12.93 7.17 37.32
C ALA A 195 -11.75 7.63 36.44
N ASP A 196 -10.82 8.40 36.99
CA ASP A 196 -9.62 8.85 36.26
C ASP A 196 -8.70 7.67 35.90
N LEU A 197 -8.51 6.71 36.82
CA LEU A 197 -7.78 5.48 36.54
C LEU A 197 -8.46 4.64 35.44
N ALA A 198 -9.79 4.51 35.50
CA ALA A 198 -10.56 3.81 34.48
C ALA A 198 -10.45 4.49 33.10
N ARG A 199 -10.49 5.82 33.04
CA ARG A 199 -10.25 6.60 31.80
C ARG A 199 -8.84 6.39 31.26
N ALA A 200 -7.82 6.40 32.13
CA ALA A 200 -6.45 6.14 31.72
C ALA A 200 -6.28 4.73 31.14
N HIS A 201 -6.91 3.71 31.75
CA HIS A 201 -6.91 2.35 31.21
C HIS A 201 -7.69 2.21 29.89
N ALA A 202 -8.78 2.96 29.71
CA ALA A 202 -9.50 3.00 28.45
C ALA A 202 -8.64 3.60 27.33
N ALA A 203 -7.98 4.72 27.60
CA ALA A 203 -7.06 5.36 26.66
C ALA A 203 -5.88 4.45 26.27
N ASP A 204 -5.21 3.80 27.23
CA ASP A 204 -4.13 2.83 26.96
C ASP A 204 -4.61 1.64 26.09
N ARG A 205 -5.85 1.17 26.29
CA ARG A 205 -6.43 0.12 25.42
C ARG A 205 -6.72 0.63 24.01
N GLU A 206 -7.26 1.84 23.87
CA GLU A 206 -7.51 2.45 22.57
C GLU A 206 -6.21 2.64 21.78
N ASP A 207 -5.15 3.13 22.44
CA ASP A 207 -3.82 3.29 21.84
C ASP A 207 -3.23 1.95 21.38
N ARG A 208 -3.36 0.88 22.18
CA ARG A 208 -2.92 -0.47 21.80
C ARG A 208 -3.68 -1.01 20.60
N LEU A 209 -5.00 -0.86 20.58
CA LEU A 209 -5.82 -1.29 19.44
C LEU A 209 -5.46 -0.51 18.16
N ALA A 210 -5.19 0.79 18.27
CA ALA A 210 -4.73 1.62 17.15
C ALA A 210 -3.34 1.19 16.65
N ALA A 211 -2.42 0.85 17.55
CA ALA A 211 -1.10 0.33 17.23
C ALA A 211 -1.19 -1.05 16.54
N GLU A 212 -1.99 -1.97 17.07
CA GLU A 212 -2.24 -3.29 16.48
C GLU A 212 -2.87 -3.18 15.09
N ALA A 213 -3.86 -2.31 14.90
CA ALA A 213 -4.47 -2.06 13.59
C ALA A 213 -3.47 -1.52 12.57
N THR A 214 -2.54 -0.67 13.01
CA THR A 214 -1.46 -0.15 12.15
C THR A 214 -0.45 -1.24 11.82
N ALA A 215 -0.03 -2.06 12.80
CA ALA A 215 0.85 -3.20 12.59
C ALA A 215 0.25 -4.25 11.64
N ARG A 216 -1.07 -4.48 11.72
CA ARG A 216 -1.80 -5.36 10.81
C ARG A 216 -1.77 -4.83 9.37
N ARG A 217 -2.07 -3.54 9.17
CA ARG A 217 -2.04 -2.90 7.83
C ARG A 217 -0.63 -2.95 7.21
N THR A 218 0.42 -2.73 8.01
CA THR A 218 1.79 -2.82 7.51
C THR A 218 2.18 -4.26 7.15
N ALA A 219 1.77 -5.25 7.94
CA ALA A 219 1.97 -6.67 7.65
C ALA A 219 1.21 -7.12 6.39
N GLU A 220 -0.05 -6.74 6.24
CA GLU A 220 -0.86 -7.01 5.04
C GLU A 220 -0.21 -6.37 3.79
N GLY A 221 0.24 -5.12 3.89
CA GLY A 221 0.96 -4.46 2.81
C GLY A 221 2.29 -5.16 2.45
N ALA A 222 3.03 -5.67 3.44
CA ALA A 222 4.24 -6.45 3.21
C ALA A 222 3.95 -7.80 2.54
N ALA A 223 2.88 -8.49 2.95
CA ALA A 223 2.43 -9.74 2.34
C ALA A 223 2.07 -9.54 0.87
N VAL A 224 1.31 -8.49 0.53
CA VAL A 224 0.97 -8.16 -0.87
C VAL A 224 2.22 -7.90 -1.71
N ARG A 225 3.18 -7.11 -1.20
CA ARG A 225 4.44 -6.88 -1.91
C ARG A 225 5.24 -8.17 -2.11
N SER A 226 5.31 -9.02 -1.09
CA SER A 226 6.01 -10.30 -1.20
C SER A 226 5.36 -11.24 -2.23
N ALA A 227 4.03 -11.27 -2.29
CA ALA A 227 3.30 -12.05 -3.29
C ALA A 227 3.58 -11.54 -4.71
N ALA A 228 3.55 -10.21 -4.91
CA ALA A 228 3.90 -9.60 -6.19
C ALA A 228 5.34 -9.94 -6.63
N THR A 229 6.32 -9.89 -5.73
CA THR A 229 7.70 -10.30 -6.03
C THR A 229 7.80 -11.78 -6.39
N VAL A 230 7.05 -12.67 -5.71
CA VAL A 230 7.03 -14.09 -6.06
C VAL A 230 6.45 -14.31 -7.46
N ASP A 231 5.37 -13.61 -7.81
CA ASP A 231 4.76 -13.72 -9.14
C ASP A 231 5.67 -13.17 -10.25
N GLU A 232 6.38 -12.07 -9.99
CA GLU A 232 7.41 -11.53 -10.89
C GLU A 232 8.55 -12.54 -11.11
N LEU A 233 9.07 -13.14 -10.04
CA LEU A 233 10.13 -14.15 -10.13
C LEU A 233 9.66 -15.41 -10.87
N ARG A 234 8.40 -15.84 -10.69
CA ARG A 234 7.81 -16.94 -11.45
C ARG A 234 7.72 -16.63 -12.94
N ALA A 235 7.27 -15.43 -13.29
CA ALA A 235 7.21 -14.99 -14.69
C ALA A 235 8.61 -14.93 -15.32
N ALA A 236 9.60 -14.40 -14.60
CA ALA A 236 11.00 -14.37 -15.05
C ALA A 236 11.57 -15.78 -15.25
N LEU A 237 11.30 -16.72 -14.32
CA LEU A 237 11.73 -18.10 -14.42
C LEU A 237 11.09 -18.80 -15.63
N ALA A 238 9.80 -18.59 -15.88
CA ALA A 238 9.09 -19.13 -17.04
C ALA A 238 9.69 -18.60 -18.35
N ALA A 239 9.97 -17.30 -18.43
CA ALA A 239 10.61 -16.68 -19.60
C ALA A 239 12.01 -17.27 -19.86
N ARG A 240 12.83 -17.44 -18.82
CA ARG A 240 14.16 -18.06 -18.95
C ARG A 240 14.10 -19.52 -19.34
N THR A 241 13.11 -20.26 -18.84
CA THR A 241 12.90 -21.65 -19.24
C THR A 241 12.54 -21.75 -20.72
N ALA A 242 11.65 -20.88 -21.22
CA ALA A 242 11.28 -20.82 -22.63
C ALA A 242 12.48 -20.45 -23.53
N GLU A 243 13.33 -19.51 -23.09
CA GLU A 243 14.58 -19.15 -23.78
C GLU A 243 15.56 -20.33 -23.87
N VAL A 244 15.76 -21.07 -22.77
CA VAL A 244 16.61 -22.26 -22.76
C VAL A 244 16.08 -23.34 -23.70
N GLU A 245 14.76 -23.57 -23.72
CA GLU A 245 14.14 -24.51 -24.67
C GLU A 245 14.34 -24.05 -26.12
N ASP A 246 14.22 -22.75 -26.39
CA ASP A 246 14.45 -22.20 -27.73
C ASP A 246 15.90 -22.37 -28.18
N LEU A 247 16.86 -22.06 -27.29
CA LEU A 247 18.28 -22.28 -27.55
C LEU A 247 18.60 -23.75 -27.80
N ARG A 248 17.99 -24.68 -27.03
CA ARG A 248 18.14 -26.12 -27.26
C ARG A 248 17.59 -26.55 -28.62
N ARG A 249 16.43 -26.03 -29.03
CA ARG A 249 15.88 -26.29 -30.38
C ARG A 249 16.81 -25.77 -31.48
N ARG A 250 17.31 -24.54 -31.35
CA ARG A 250 18.25 -23.94 -32.31
C ARG A 250 19.56 -24.73 -32.40
N LEU A 251 20.08 -25.20 -31.26
CA LEU A 251 21.28 -26.03 -31.22
C LEU A 251 21.06 -27.36 -31.94
N ALA A 252 19.92 -28.05 -31.70
CA ALA A 252 19.60 -29.29 -32.39
C ALA A 252 19.52 -29.11 -33.92
N VAL A 253 18.87 -28.03 -34.39
CA VAL A 253 18.82 -27.69 -35.83
C VAL A 253 20.22 -27.42 -36.39
N ALA A 254 21.08 -26.72 -35.64
CA ALA A 254 22.46 -26.46 -36.06
C ALA A 254 23.30 -27.74 -36.13
N ASP A 255 23.12 -28.67 -35.19
CA ASP A 255 23.81 -29.96 -35.17
C ASP A 255 23.35 -30.87 -36.34
N GLU A 256 22.07 -30.87 -36.67
CA GLU A 256 21.53 -31.56 -37.86
C GLU A 256 22.08 -30.97 -39.15
N ALA A 257 22.12 -29.63 -39.26
CA ALA A 257 22.67 -28.93 -40.42
C ALA A 257 24.17 -29.20 -40.59
N ARG A 258 24.92 -29.21 -39.49
CA ARG A 258 26.34 -29.58 -39.47
C ARG A 258 26.53 -31.03 -39.93
N SER A 259 25.75 -31.96 -39.39
CA SER A 259 25.81 -33.39 -39.77
C SER A 259 25.45 -33.61 -41.25
N ALA A 260 24.51 -32.83 -41.80
CA ALA A 260 24.20 -32.83 -43.22
C ALA A 260 25.38 -32.31 -44.06
N ALA A 261 25.97 -31.18 -43.67
CA ALA A 261 27.14 -30.63 -44.35
C ALA A 261 28.34 -31.59 -44.33
N GLU A 262 28.60 -32.26 -43.20
CA GLU A 262 29.65 -33.28 -43.08
C GLU A 262 29.40 -34.48 -44.03
N ARG A 263 28.14 -34.92 -44.18
CA ARG A 263 27.79 -35.97 -45.15
C ARG A 263 27.94 -35.52 -46.60
N ASP A 264 27.56 -34.29 -46.92
CA ASP A 264 27.70 -33.75 -48.27
C ASP A 264 29.18 -33.53 -48.64
N HIS A 265 30.01 -33.10 -47.69
CA HIS A 265 31.47 -33.09 -47.84
C HIS A 265 32.03 -34.48 -48.10
N ALA A 266 31.63 -35.50 -47.33
CA ALA A 266 32.08 -36.87 -47.56
C ALA A 266 31.68 -37.40 -48.95
N ARG A 267 30.45 -37.13 -49.41
CA ARG A 267 30.00 -37.48 -50.76
C ARG A 267 30.80 -36.76 -51.84
N ALA A 268 31.10 -35.48 -51.65
CA ALA A 268 31.91 -34.71 -52.58
C ALA A 268 33.34 -35.28 -52.67
N ASP A 269 33.94 -35.66 -51.54
CA ASP A 269 35.26 -36.30 -51.50
C ASP A 269 35.25 -37.66 -52.20
N GLU A 270 34.21 -38.48 -51.99
CA GLU A 270 34.02 -39.75 -52.70
C GLU A 270 33.87 -39.54 -54.21
N GLN A 271 33.10 -38.53 -54.63
CA GLN A 271 32.93 -38.17 -56.04
C GLN A 271 34.25 -37.71 -56.67
N VAL A 272 34.99 -36.81 -56.01
CA VAL A 272 36.32 -36.38 -56.46
C VAL A 272 37.28 -37.57 -56.54
N GLY A 273 37.23 -38.48 -55.57
CA GLY A 273 38.02 -39.71 -55.59
C GLY A 273 37.64 -40.68 -56.73
N ALA A 274 36.36 -40.77 -57.08
CA ALA A 274 35.89 -41.53 -58.23
C ALA A 274 36.31 -40.88 -59.56
N GLU A 275 36.16 -39.56 -59.69
CA GLU A 275 36.58 -38.79 -60.87
C GLU A 275 38.10 -38.83 -61.09
N ARG A 276 38.90 -38.82 -60.01
CA ARG A 276 40.35 -39.02 -60.13
C ARG A 276 40.70 -40.41 -60.65
N ARG A 277 40.08 -41.46 -60.12
CA ARG A 277 40.27 -42.84 -60.61
C ARG A 277 39.87 -42.99 -62.08
N THR A 278 38.72 -42.45 -62.48
CA THR A 278 38.32 -42.48 -63.90
C THR A 278 39.27 -41.66 -64.77
N ASN A 279 39.81 -40.54 -64.28
CA ASN A 279 40.83 -39.77 -65.00
C ASN A 279 42.13 -40.55 -65.18
N ASP A 280 42.58 -41.27 -64.14
CA ASP A 280 43.77 -42.11 -64.17
C ASP A 280 43.56 -43.31 -65.11
N ASP A 281 42.41 -43.99 -65.06
CA ASP A 281 42.04 -45.05 -66.02
C ASP A 281 42.02 -44.54 -67.46
N LEU A 282 41.49 -43.33 -67.70
CA LEU A 282 41.46 -42.71 -69.03
C LEU A 282 42.87 -42.35 -69.52
N ARG A 283 43.78 -41.94 -68.62
CA ARG A 283 45.19 -41.70 -68.95
C ARG A 283 45.90 -43.00 -69.30
N GLU A 284 45.69 -44.06 -68.54
CA GLU A 284 46.23 -45.40 -68.82
C GLU A 284 45.75 -45.88 -70.20
N ARG A 285 44.44 -45.83 -70.47
CA ARG A 285 43.88 -46.17 -71.80
C ARG A 285 44.43 -45.29 -72.92
N LEU A 286 44.66 -44.00 -72.66
CA LEU A 286 45.26 -43.11 -73.65
C LEU A 286 46.71 -43.50 -73.95
N ASP A 287 47.47 -43.90 -72.94
CA ASP A 287 48.85 -44.36 -73.10
C ASP A 287 48.89 -45.73 -73.79
N GLU A 288 48.01 -46.67 -73.46
CA GLU A 288 47.82 -47.93 -74.20
C GLU A 288 47.47 -47.67 -75.67
N ALA A 289 46.50 -46.81 -75.96
CA ALA A 289 46.13 -46.45 -77.33
C ALA A 289 47.30 -45.79 -78.10
N ARG A 290 48.13 -44.99 -77.43
CA ARG A 290 49.34 -44.41 -78.03
C ARG A 290 50.36 -45.49 -78.36
N GLU A 291 50.55 -46.48 -77.49
CA GLU A 291 51.41 -47.64 -77.76
C GLU A 291 50.87 -48.48 -78.92
N GLU A 292 49.56 -48.75 -78.98
CA GLU A 292 48.92 -49.45 -80.09
C GLU A 292 49.11 -48.71 -81.41
N ILE A 293 48.91 -47.39 -81.43
CA ILE A 293 49.17 -46.56 -82.62
C ILE A 293 50.65 -46.63 -83.01
N ALA A 294 51.57 -46.60 -82.05
CA ALA A 294 52.99 -46.73 -82.32
C ALA A 294 53.34 -48.10 -82.93
N ARG A 295 52.79 -49.19 -82.38
CA ARG A 295 52.92 -50.55 -82.94
C ARG A 295 52.31 -50.65 -84.33
N ALA A 296 51.09 -50.15 -84.54
CA ALA A 296 50.45 -50.15 -85.85
C ALA A 296 51.23 -49.34 -86.90
N ARG A 297 51.88 -48.23 -86.51
CA ARG A 297 52.79 -47.47 -87.37
C ARG A 297 54.05 -48.25 -87.70
N GLN A 298 54.61 -48.97 -86.72
CA GLN A 298 55.76 -49.84 -86.93
C GLN A 298 55.39 -51.00 -87.86
N ASP A 299 54.28 -51.68 -87.63
CA ASP A 299 53.77 -52.77 -88.47
C ASP A 299 53.49 -52.27 -89.89
N ARG A 300 52.90 -51.08 -90.04
CA ARG A 300 52.73 -50.44 -91.34
C ARG A 300 54.06 -50.14 -92.01
N ALA A 301 55.07 -49.64 -91.29
CA ALA A 301 56.39 -49.39 -91.85
C ALA A 301 57.07 -50.68 -92.30
N VAL A 302 56.91 -51.77 -91.54
CA VAL A 302 57.36 -53.12 -91.94
C VAL A 302 56.62 -53.57 -93.20
N ALA A 303 55.29 -53.48 -93.23
CA ALA A 303 54.48 -53.88 -94.38
C ALA A 303 54.76 -53.03 -95.63
N ASP A 304 54.99 -51.72 -95.48
CA ASP A 304 55.39 -50.82 -96.56
C ASP A 304 56.81 -51.20 -97.07
N GLY A 305 57.71 -51.60 -96.16
CA GLY A 305 59.03 -52.16 -96.48
C GLY A 305 58.95 -53.48 -97.24
N ASP A 306 58.12 -54.42 -96.77
CA ASP A 306 57.85 -55.71 -97.44
C ASP A 306 57.20 -55.50 -98.81
N ALA A 307 56.25 -54.57 -98.92
CA ALA A 307 55.63 -54.20 -100.20
C ALA A 307 56.61 -53.50 -101.15
N ALA A 308 57.59 -52.76 -100.64
CA ALA A 308 58.67 -52.22 -101.45
C ALA A 308 59.60 -53.33 -101.94
N ALA A 309 60.00 -54.26 -101.06
CA ALA A 309 60.82 -55.42 -101.41
C ALA A 309 60.11 -56.32 -102.45
N ALA A 310 58.83 -56.62 -102.25
CA ALA A 310 58.01 -57.38 -103.18
C ALA A 310 57.87 -56.66 -104.53
N ARG A 311 57.81 -55.33 -104.56
CA ARG A 311 57.85 -54.55 -105.82
C ARG A 311 59.20 -54.63 -106.51
N THR A 312 60.30 -54.61 -105.77
CA THR A 312 61.65 -54.81 -106.34
C THR A 312 61.82 -56.23 -106.88
N ASP A 313 61.33 -57.24 -106.17
CA ASP A 313 61.33 -58.63 -106.63
C ASP A 313 60.41 -58.83 -107.84
N ALA A 314 59.22 -58.23 -107.85
CA ALA A 314 58.34 -58.25 -109.01
C ALA A 314 58.99 -57.57 -110.22
N ALA A 315 59.65 -56.41 -110.04
CA ALA A 315 60.38 -55.74 -111.11
C ALA A 315 61.57 -56.57 -111.61
N ARG A 316 62.27 -57.27 -110.71
CA ARG A 316 63.34 -58.22 -111.06
C ARG A 316 62.79 -59.39 -111.87
N LEU A 317 61.71 -60.00 -111.41
CA LEU A 317 61.02 -61.10 -112.10
C LEU A 317 60.46 -60.66 -113.46
N ASP A 318 59.88 -59.46 -113.55
CA ASP A 318 59.45 -58.88 -114.83
C ASP A 318 60.63 -58.66 -115.77
N GLY A 319 61.79 -58.23 -115.25
CA GLY A 319 63.05 -58.16 -115.98
C GLY A 319 63.53 -59.53 -116.46
N GLU A 320 63.45 -60.56 -115.61
CA GLU A 320 63.77 -61.96 -115.95
C GLU A 320 62.80 -62.52 -117.01
N VAL A 321 61.51 -62.22 -116.92
CA VAL A 321 60.49 -62.62 -117.90
C VAL A 321 60.67 -61.89 -119.23
N ALA A 322 61.05 -60.61 -119.21
CA ALA A 322 61.39 -59.86 -120.41
C ALA A 322 62.63 -60.48 -121.09
N ALA A 323 63.69 -60.78 -120.33
CA ALA A 323 64.88 -61.45 -120.83
C ALA A 323 64.56 -62.85 -121.41
N LEU A 324 63.67 -63.62 -120.76
CA LEU A 324 63.22 -64.92 -121.27
C LEU A 324 62.37 -64.79 -122.54
N ARG A 325 61.56 -63.73 -122.68
CA ARG A 325 60.79 -63.45 -123.90
C ARG A 325 61.68 -63.03 -125.06
N ASP A 326 62.71 -62.23 -124.79
CA ASP A 326 63.69 -61.85 -125.81
C ASP A 326 64.52 -63.07 -126.22
N ALA A 327 64.98 -63.89 -125.27
CA ALA A 327 65.64 -65.17 -125.57
C ALA A 327 64.74 -66.13 -126.38
N LEU A 328 63.43 -66.18 -126.10
CA LEU A 328 62.47 -66.96 -126.89
C LEU A 328 62.27 -66.37 -128.30
N ARG A 329 62.29 -65.04 -128.44
CA ARG A 329 62.22 -64.36 -129.74
C ARG A 329 63.46 -64.65 -130.57
N ASP A 330 64.65 -64.53 -129.97
CA ASP A 330 65.93 -64.84 -130.60
C ASP A 330 66.00 -66.32 -131.00
N ALA A 331 65.55 -67.23 -130.13
CA ALA A 331 65.46 -68.66 -130.44
C ALA A 331 64.49 -68.96 -131.59
N ARG A 332 63.40 -68.20 -131.72
CA ARG A 332 62.46 -68.31 -132.85
C ARG A 332 63.04 -67.75 -134.14
N GLU A 333 63.79 -66.65 -134.06
CA GLU A 333 64.53 -66.11 -135.20
C GLU A 333 65.59 -67.11 -135.69
N GLN A 334 66.37 -67.70 -134.78
CA GLN A 334 67.32 -68.76 -135.09
C GLN A 334 66.64 -70.01 -135.69
N ALA A 335 65.44 -70.37 -135.21
CA ALA A 335 64.67 -71.48 -135.78
C ALA A 335 64.14 -71.17 -137.20
N LEU A 336 63.70 -69.94 -137.46
CA LEU A 336 63.26 -69.48 -138.77
C LEU A 336 64.43 -69.37 -139.77
N GLU A 337 65.60 -68.97 -139.29
CA GLU A 337 66.83 -68.93 -140.08
C GLU A 337 67.30 -70.34 -140.45
N ALA A 338 67.24 -71.27 -139.50
CA ALA A 338 67.49 -72.69 -139.76
C ALA A 338 66.46 -73.33 -140.72
N GLU A 339 65.19 -72.89 -140.68
CA GLU A 339 64.18 -73.31 -141.65
C GLU A 339 64.43 -72.74 -143.06
N ARG A 340 64.87 -71.48 -143.17
CA ARG A 340 65.28 -70.89 -144.45
C ARG A 340 66.48 -71.62 -145.04
N ASP A 341 67.46 -71.99 -144.23
CA ASP A 341 68.62 -72.77 -144.69
C ASP A 341 68.22 -74.17 -145.16
N ARG A 342 67.28 -74.83 -144.47
CA ARG A 342 66.72 -76.12 -144.93
C ARG A 342 65.92 -75.98 -146.23
N ALA A 343 65.18 -74.88 -146.40
CA ALA A 343 64.42 -74.62 -147.62
C ALA A 343 65.35 -74.36 -148.83
N VAL A 344 66.48 -73.68 -148.62
CA VAL A 344 67.52 -73.48 -149.64
C VAL A 344 68.18 -74.82 -150.02
N GLN A 345 68.47 -75.68 -149.04
CA GLN A 345 69.03 -77.02 -149.31
C GLN A 345 68.02 -77.97 -149.99
N ALA A 346 66.73 -77.84 -149.70
CA ALA A 346 65.66 -78.58 -150.37
C ALA A 346 65.46 -78.14 -151.83
N ALA A 347 65.54 -76.83 -152.11
CA ALA A 347 65.48 -76.30 -153.46
C ALA A 347 66.68 -76.73 -154.32
N ALA A 348 67.89 -76.79 -153.74
CA ALA A 348 69.08 -77.29 -154.41
C ALA A 348 68.99 -78.79 -154.78
N ARG A 349 68.33 -79.61 -153.94
CA ARG A 349 68.05 -81.03 -154.24
C ARG A 349 67.02 -81.22 -155.36
N ALA A 350 65.95 -80.42 -155.37
CA ALA A 350 64.93 -80.48 -156.41
C ALA A 350 65.46 -80.09 -157.80
N GLN A 351 66.44 -79.17 -157.85
CA GLN A 351 67.08 -78.75 -159.11
C GLN A 351 68.00 -79.85 -159.68
N ALA A 352 68.69 -80.61 -158.84
CA ALA A 352 69.52 -81.74 -159.24
C ALA A 352 68.70 -82.97 -159.72
N GLU A 353 67.49 -83.18 -159.17
CA GLU A 353 66.61 -84.27 -159.60
C GLU A 353 65.88 -83.98 -160.93
N GLY A 354 65.62 -82.70 -161.23
CA GLY A 354 65.09 -82.26 -162.53
C GLY A 354 66.05 -82.50 -163.70
N GLU A 355 67.35 -82.27 -163.49
CA GLU A 355 68.39 -82.51 -164.52
C GLU A 355 68.60 -84.02 -164.79
N ALA A 356 68.41 -84.88 -163.77
CA ALA A 356 68.49 -86.34 -163.91
C ALA A 356 67.25 -86.98 -164.60
N ALA A 357 66.11 -86.29 -164.64
CA ALA A 357 64.92 -86.72 -165.39
C ALA A 357 65.00 -86.35 -166.88
N GLY A 358 65.61 -85.19 -167.20
CA GLY A 358 65.84 -84.75 -168.59
C GLY A 358 66.80 -85.67 -169.37
N LEU A 359 67.80 -86.25 -168.72
CA LEU A 359 68.74 -87.18 -169.37
C LEU A 359 68.18 -88.59 -169.60
N ARG A 360 67.10 -88.98 -168.90
CA ARG A 360 66.45 -90.29 -169.07
C ARG A 360 65.44 -90.36 -170.22
N SER A 361 64.81 -89.24 -170.61
CA SER A 361 63.91 -89.24 -171.78
C SER A 361 64.66 -89.30 -173.12
N VAL A 362 65.90 -88.78 -173.18
CA VAL A 362 66.73 -88.77 -174.39
C VAL A 362 67.33 -90.14 -174.73
N LEU A 363 67.48 -91.04 -173.74
CA LEU A 363 68.02 -92.40 -173.96
C LEU A 363 66.93 -93.46 -174.21
N SER A 364 65.67 -93.21 -173.88
CA SER A 364 64.61 -94.24 -173.86
C SER A 364 63.81 -94.40 -175.16
N ALA A 365 64.05 -93.61 -176.21
CA ALA A 365 63.31 -93.74 -177.48
C ALA A 365 64.21 -93.91 -178.72
N ARG A 366 65.53 -94.06 -178.52
CA ARG A 366 66.48 -94.42 -179.59
C ARG A 366 66.55 -95.94 -179.84
N GLU A 367 65.82 -96.76 -179.09
CA GLU A 367 65.78 -98.22 -179.20
C GLU A 367 64.33 -98.73 -179.22
N GLY A 368 63.82 -99.08 -180.41
CA GLY A 368 62.46 -99.63 -180.57
C GLY A 368 61.93 -99.66 -182.01
N ARG A 369 62.73 -100.18 -182.96
CA ARG A 369 62.33 -100.46 -184.35
C ARG A 369 62.50 -101.97 -184.59
N PRO A 370 61.44 -102.72 -184.90
CA PRO A 370 61.56 -103.79 -185.90
C PRO A 370 60.41 -103.83 -186.91
N SER A 371 60.80 -104.15 -188.15
CA SER A 371 60.07 -104.70 -189.31
C SER A 371 58.72 -104.12 -189.73
#